data_AF-A0A7Y7XBN7-F1
#
_entry.id   AF-A0A7Y7XBN7-F1
#
_cell.length_a   1.000
_cell.length_b   1.000
_cell.length_c   1.000
_cell.angle_alpha   90.00
_cell.angle_beta   90.00
_cell.angle_gamma   90.00
#
_symmetry.space_group_name_H-M   'P 1'
#
loop_
_entity.id
_entity.type
_entity.pdbx_description
1 polymer ?
#
loop_
_entity_poly.entity_id
_entity_poly.type
_entity_poly.pdbx_seq_one_letter_code
_entity_poly.pdbx_strand_id
1 'polypeptide(L)' 'MTNNIEHEITPDVVQAARENPNGWVYKIEGEYGSTEYVPPEAIVGAWKVDGHGNLTGEFMPNPKYQSGYSKSEK' A
#
# COMPACT_ATOMS: atom_id res chain seq x y z
N MET A 1 -9.25 18.27 -11.51
CA MET A 1 -9.73 16.99 -10.94
C MET A 1 -8.47 16.28 -10.47
N THR A 2 -8.38 16.02 -9.17
CA THR A 2 -7.14 15.88 -8.40
C THR A 2 -6.26 14.73 -8.87
N ASN A 3 -4.95 15.00 -8.97
CA ASN A 3 -3.92 14.09 -9.46
C ASN A 3 -3.70 12.90 -8.50
N ASN A 4 -4.60 11.92 -8.49
CA ASN A 4 -4.45 10.66 -7.74
C ASN A 4 -3.71 9.56 -8.55
N ILE A 5 -3.01 9.91 -9.62
CA ILE A 5 -2.57 8.97 -10.67
C ILE A 5 -1.22 8.28 -10.37
N GLU A 6 -0.60 8.50 -9.21
CA GLU A 6 0.67 7.79 -8.87
C GLU A 6 0.44 6.40 -8.22
N HIS A 7 -0.77 6.15 -7.71
CA HIS A 7 -1.09 4.89 -7.04
C HIS A 7 -2.42 4.32 -7.53
N GLU A 8 -2.34 3.40 -8.51
CA GLU A 8 -3.53 2.74 -9.08
C GLU A 8 -4.30 1.95 -8.02
N ILE A 9 -5.59 2.29 -7.87
CA ILE A 9 -6.54 1.55 -7.03
C ILE A 9 -7.05 0.36 -7.84
N THR A 10 -6.40 -0.79 -7.70
CA THR A 10 -6.84 -2.03 -8.36
C THR A 10 -8.01 -2.67 -7.59
N PRO A 11 -8.79 -3.57 -8.21
CA PRO A 11 -9.84 -4.31 -7.52
C PRO A 11 -9.33 -5.10 -6.29
N ASP A 12 -8.07 -5.54 -6.32
CA ASP A 12 -7.40 -6.19 -5.19
C ASP A 12 -7.26 -5.24 -3.98
N VAL A 13 -6.84 -3.99 -4.21
CA VAL A 13 -6.77 -2.96 -3.15
C VAL A 13 -8.16 -2.70 -2.56
N VAL A 14 -9.20 -2.66 -3.40
CA VAL A 14 -10.59 -2.49 -2.94
C VAL A 14 -11.06 -3.70 -2.13
N GLN A 15 -10.69 -4.91 -2.53
CA GLN A 15 -11.02 -6.12 -1.78
C GLN A 15 -10.33 -6.12 -0.41
N ALA A 16 -9.03 -5.83 -0.37
CA ALA A 16 -8.27 -5.74 0.88
C ALA A 16 -8.86 -4.68 1.83
N ALA A 17 -9.34 -3.55 1.30
CA ALA A 17 -10.01 -2.52 2.10
C ALA A 17 -11.32 -3.04 2.73
N ARG A 18 -12.12 -3.78 1.96
CA ARG A 18 -13.37 -4.39 2.46
C ARG A 18 -13.14 -5.43 3.53
N GLU A 19 -12.03 -6.17 3.44
CA GLU A 19 -11.62 -7.14 4.45
C GLU A 19 -11.08 -6.46 5.73
N ASN A 20 -10.65 -5.19 5.64
CA ASN A 20 -9.99 -4.45 6.72
C ASN A 20 -10.62 -3.06 7.00
N PRO A 21 -11.89 -3.00 7.46
CA PRO A 21 -12.55 -1.74 7.81
C PRO A 21 -11.86 -1.04 8.98
N ASN A 22 -11.83 0.31 8.97
CA ASN A 22 -11.04 1.16 9.87
C ASN A 22 -9.52 0.87 9.87
N GLY A 23 -9.04 0.18 8.84
CA GLY A 23 -7.64 -0.22 8.70
C GLY A 23 -6.88 0.57 7.65
N TRP A 24 -5.84 -0.08 7.14
CA TRP A 24 -4.94 0.45 6.13
C TRP A 24 -4.63 -0.64 5.11
N VAL A 25 -4.64 -0.29 3.82
CA VAL A 25 -4.15 -1.16 2.75
C VAL A 25 -2.77 -0.67 2.34
N TYR A 26 -1.76 -1.54 2.42
CA TYR A 26 -0.38 -1.16 2.11
C TYR A 26 -0.06 -1.37 0.64
N LYS A 27 0.57 -0.37 0.00
CA LYS A 27 1.21 -0.52 -1.31
C LYS A 27 2.66 -0.93 -1.09
N ILE A 28 3.02 -2.10 -1.59
CA ILE A 28 4.36 -2.65 -1.50
C ILE A 28 4.91 -2.79 -2.92
N GLU A 29 6.17 -2.41 -3.13
CA GLU A 29 6.88 -2.68 -4.37
C GLU A 29 7.90 -3.80 -4.19
N GLY A 30 7.78 -4.83 -5.02
CA GLY A 30 8.55 -6.07 -4.95
C GLY A 30 7.65 -7.29 -4.75
N GLU A 31 8.24 -8.47 -4.86
CA GLU A 31 7.54 -9.74 -4.66
C GLU A 31 7.82 -10.26 -3.25
N TYR A 32 6.80 -10.20 -2.39
CA TYR A 32 6.86 -10.68 -1.01
C TYR A 32 5.77 -11.73 -0.78
N GLY A 33 6.14 -12.82 -0.12
CA GLY A 33 5.16 -13.83 0.31
C GLY A 33 4.27 -13.33 1.44
N SER A 34 3.09 -13.93 1.61
CA SER A 34 2.11 -13.54 2.65
C SER A 34 2.65 -13.65 4.09
N THR A 35 3.69 -14.46 4.31
CA THR A 35 4.39 -14.62 5.60
C THR A 35 5.80 -14.03 5.58
N GLU A 36 6.21 -13.43 4.47
CA GLU A 36 7.54 -12.85 4.33
C GLU A 36 7.57 -11.48 5.01
N TYR A 37 8.69 -11.17 5.66
CA TYR A 37 8.91 -9.84 6.21
C TYR A 37 9.05 -8.84 5.06
N VAL A 38 8.19 -7.83 5.05
CA VAL A 38 8.27 -6.71 4.12
C VAL A 38 9.06 -5.59 4.80
N PRO A 39 10.25 -5.23 4.27
CA PRO A 39 11.03 -4.13 4.79
C PRO A 39 10.31 -2.80 4.57
N PRO A 40 10.41 -1.83 5.49
CA PRO A 40 9.76 -0.52 5.33
C PRO A 40 10.25 0.23 4.08
N GLU A 41 11.44 -0.04 3.59
CA GLU A 41 12.01 0.52 2.36
C GLU A 41 11.23 0.11 1.10
N ALA A 42 10.56 -1.04 1.13
CA ALA A 42 9.74 -1.56 0.04
C ALA A 42 8.26 -1.14 0.12
N ILE A 43 7.83 -0.57 1.25
CA ILE A 43 6.46 -0.10 1.42
C ILE A 43 6.38 1.31 0.85
N VAL A 44 5.70 1.47 -0.28
CA VAL A 44 5.48 2.78 -0.93
C VAL A 44 4.63 3.69 -0.04
N GLY A 45 3.64 3.12 0.62
CA GLY A 45 2.72 3.84 1.49
C GLY A 45 1.49 3.01 1.83
N ALA A 46 0.47 3.65 2.37
CA ALA A 46 -0.77 3.01 2.73
C ALA A 46 -1.99 3.86 2.41
N TRP A 47 -3.05 3.23 1.90
CA TRP A 47 -4.36 3.84 1.78
C TRP A 47 -5.16 3.66 3.06
N LYS A 48 -5.78 4.75 3.53
CA LYS A 48 -6.66 4.71 4.70
C LYS A 48 -8.04 4.16 4.33
N VAL A 49 -8.53 3.24 5.16
CA VAL A 49 -9.84 2.61 4.99
C VAL A 49 -10.83 3.17 6.01
N ASP A 50 -12.05 3.47 5.56
CA ASP A 50 -13.14 3.90 6.42
C ASP A 50 -13.79 2.73 7.19
N GLY A 51 -14.74 3.04 8.07
CA GLY A 51 -15.47 2.02 8.85
C GLY A 51 -16.40 1.12 8.04
N HIS A 52 -16.62 1.42 6.76
CA HIS A 52 -17.40 0.62 5.83
C HIS A 52 -16.53 -0.26 4.93
N GLY A 53 -15.20 -0.21 5.08
CA GLY A 53 -14.28 -0.95 4.24
C GLY A 53 -14.03 -0.30 2.88
N ASN A 54 -14.29 1.01 2.74
CA ASN A 54 -13.95 1.75 1.52
C ASN A 54 -12.65 2.53 1.70
N LEU A 55 -11.90 2.64 0.62
CA LEU A 55 -10.72 3.50 0.55
C LEU A 55 -11.20 4.95 0.61
N THR A 56 -10.71 5.70 1.61
CA THR A 56 -11.03 7.12 1.80
C THR A 56 -10.48 8.00 0.67
N GLY A 57 -9.59 7.47 -0.16
CA GLY A 57 -8.79 8.23 -1.13
C GLY A 57 -7.55 8.90 -0.52
N GLU A 58 -7.41 8.88 0.82
CA GLU A 58 -6.20 9.34 1.50
C GLU A 58 -5.09 8.28 1.35
N PHE A 59 -4.02 8.64 0.64
CA PHE A 59 -2.80 7.84 0.56
C PHE A 59 -1.70 8.49 1.41
N MET A 60 -1.18 7.73 2.37
CA MET A 60 -0.05 8.13 3.20
C MET A 60 1.23 7.55 2.62
N PRO A 61 2.06 8.35 1.92
CA PRO A 61 3.35 7.88 1.43
C PRO A 61 4.26 7.58 2.62
N ASN A 62 5.04 6.51 2.50
CA ASN A 62 6.01 6.15 3.51
C ASN A 62 7.33 6.92 3.26
N PRO A 63 7.80 7.78 4.17
CA PRO A 63 9.03 8.54 3.97
C PRO A 63 10.29 7.67 3.95
N LYS A 64 10.19 6.40 4.38
CA LYS A 64 11.29 5.42 4.31
C LYS A 64 11.33 4.65 2.98
N TYR A 65 10.32 4.81 2.12
CA TYR A 65 10.28 4.14 0.82
C TYR A 65 11.51 4.55 0.00
N GLN A 66 12.20 3.55 -0.55
CA GLN A 66 13.34 3.75 -1.43
C GLN A 66 13.02 3.16 -2.81
N SER A 67 12.73 4.03 -3.77
CA SER A 67 12.54 3.65 -5.16
C SER A 67 13.80 2.98 -5.70
N GLY A 68 13.71 1.70 -6.05
CA GLY A 68 14.84 0.87 -6.46
C GLY A 68 15.37 -0.08 -5.39
N TYR A 69 14.70 -0.21 -4.24
CA TYR A 69 15.00 -1.25 -3.26
C TYR A 69 14.89 -2.64 -3.93
N SER A 70 16.04 -3.18 -4.32
CA SER A 70 16.13 -4.53 -4.86
C SER A 70 16.51 -5.44 -3.71
N LYS A 71 15.82 -6.58 -3.56
CA LYS A 71 16.10 -7.64 -2.57
C LYS A 71 17.54 -8.21 -2.67
N SER A 72 18.38 -7.67 -3.55
CA SER A 72 19.70 -8.13 -3.96
C SER A 72 20.88 -7.57 -3.15
N GLU A 73 20.68 -6.65 -2.20
CA GLU A 73 21.78 -6.01 -1.44
C GLU A 73 21.88 -6.41 0.05
N LYS A 74 21.53 -7.65 0.43
CA LYS A 74 21.82 -8.13 1.79
C LYS A 74 22.48 -9.50 1.84
#